data_AF-A0A853KCI8-F1
#
_entry.id   AF-A0A853KCI8-F1
#
_cell.length_a   1.000
_cell.length_b   1.000
_cell.length_c   1.000
_cell.angle_alpha   90.00
_cell.angle_beta   90.00
_cell.angle_gamma   90.00
#
_symmetry.space_group_name_H-M   'P 1'
#
loop_
_entity.id
_entity.type
_entity.pdbx_description
1 polymer ?
#
loop_
_entity_poly.entity_id
_entity_poly.type
_entity_poly.pdbx_seq_one_letter_code
_entity_poly.pdbx_strand_id
1 'polypeptide(L)'
;MMNDLLSTMSIDMGIPPFRNETEESFVYRLCYSALGQWCLTTARNSLGNIIGTTKHNQTIVLNGLLARFTELFPYIAHRFTDIGKQQASLAVSIRRAYEETGYLLTHVDNHNKIADFGRSIQIGDKALFFGLPNTTIEVNGLGVYANSTEYLVDLKDFLIRDTLTSEEYFWSRFDPIDFYERDISLTDLEFFNPKSNNVPSMSWRKKPETDCTVARKTETGPFYRIMRIDDTFHFADEPVEQQNDSFTSHEYRRLYFALKTHYDNPLKATITKFDELYSKIRVGGHLPNREYYLLLLMSWPENNAFDKVNFIIRNDLLPPAINALENMGIKIKGGQTNE
;
A
#
# COMPACT_ATOMS: atom_id res chain seq x y z
N MET A 1 3.64 -0.09 33.90
CA MET A 1 4.89 0.69 33.98
C MET A 1 5.61 0.41 32.68
N MET A 2 5.84 1.42 31.84
CA MET A 2 6.39 1.20 30.49
C MET A 2 7.86 0.76 30.61
N ASN A 3 8.26 -0.30 29.89
CA ASN A 3 9.65 -0.75 29.81
C ASN A 3 10.55 0.39 29.28
N ASP A 4 11.70 0.65 29.91
CA ASP A 4 12.64 1.71 29.53
C ASP A 4 13.05 1.63 28.04
N LEU A 5 13.14 0.42 27.49
CA LEU A 5 13.38 0.20 26.06
C LEU A 5 12.25 0.80 25.21
N LEU A 6 10.99 0.50 25.55
CA LEU A 6 9.82 0.97 24.80
C LEU A 6 9.65 2.49 24.93
N SER A 7 9.93 3.04 26.11
CA SER A 7 9.95 4.49 26.33
C SER A 7 11.00 5.17 25.46
N THR A 8 12.21 4.61 25.39
CA THR A 8 13.30 5.13 24.55
C THR A 8 12.96 5.04 23.07
N MET A 9 12.48 3.88 22.61
CA MET A 9 12.04 3.67 21.22
C MET A 9 10.94 4.65 20.80
N SER A 10 9.96 4.87 21.68
CA SER A 10 8.85 5.80 21.48
C SER A 10 9.33 7.23 21.30
N ILE A 11 10.23 7.70 22.18
CA ILE A 11 10.79 9.05 22.16
C ILE A 11 11.66 9.25 20.91
N ASP A 12 12.60 8.32 20.66
CA ASP A 12 13.56 8.44 19.55
C ASP A 12 12.89 8.41 18.17
N MET A 13 11.82 7.63 18.02
CA MET A 13 11.06 7.55 16.76
C MET A 13 9.92 8.58 16.67
N GLY A 14 9.57 9.24 17.77
CA GLY A 14 8.44 10.17 17.83
C GLY A 14 7.07 9.49 17.71
N ILE A 15 6.93 8.29 18.27
CA ILE A 15 5.71 7.46 18.18
C ILE A 15 5.03 7.38 19.55
N PRO A 16 4.21 8.37 19.95
CA PRO A 16 3.47 8.31 21.21
C PRO A 16 2.30 7.30 21.13
N PRO A 17 1.85 6.75 22.28
CA PRO A 17 0.62 5.98 22.34
C PRO A 17 -0.61 6.88 22.10
N PHE A 18 -1.66 6.33 21.52
CA PHE A 18 -2.96 7.02 21.45
C PHE A 18 -3.85 6.71 22.66
N ARG A 19 -4.93 7.49 22.83
CA ARG A 19 -5.88 7.35 23.93
C ARG A 19 -6.50 5.95 23.94
N ASN A 20 -6.38 5.27 25.09
CA ASN A 20 -6.85 3.90 25.30
C ASN A 20 -6.22 2.87 24.35
N GLU A 21 -5.04 3.16 23.77
CA GLU A 21 -4.28 2.16 23.03
C GLU A 21 -3.91 0.98 23.94
N THR A 22 -4.11 -0.24 23.44
CA THR A 22 -3.65 -1.43 24.17
C THR A 22 -2.13 -1.50 24.14
N GLU A 23 -1.53 -2.03 25.21
CA GLU A 23 -0.07 -2.25 25.26
C GLU A 23 0.40 -3.05 24.04
N GLU A 24 -0.34 -4.09 23.66
CA GLU A 24 -0.07 -4.90 22.47
C GLU A 24 0.01 -4.09 21.17
N SER A 25 -0.97 -3.22 20.92
CA SER A 25 -0.97 -2.34 19.74
C SER A 25 0.25 -1.41 19.75
N PHE A 26 0.50 -0.78 20.89
CA PHE A 26 1.56 0.20 21.03
C PHE A 26 2.95 -0.43 20.80
N VAL A 27 3.25 -1.55 21.46
CA VAL A 27 4.52 -2.26 21.31
C VAL A 27 4.70 -2.76 19.88
N TYR A 28 3.64 -3.28 19.27
CA TYR A 28 3.69 -3.72 17.87
C TYR A 28 4.06 -2.57 16.92
N ARG A 29 3.46 -1.37 17.05
CA ARG A 29 3.81 -0.22 16.20
C ARG A 29 5.27 0.18 16.33
N LEU A 30 5.79 0.23 17.57
CA LEU A 30 7.20 0.52 17.84
C LEU A 30 8.12 -0.52 17.19
N CYS A 31 7.87 -1.80 17.43
CA CYS A 31 8.68 -2.88 16.87
C CYS A 31 8.62 -2.93 15.33
N TYR A 32 7.45 -2.69 14.74
CA TYR A 32 7.28 -2.64 13.28
C TYR A 32 8.12 -1.51 12.65
N SER A 33 8.01 -0.29 13.19
CA SER A 33 8.83 0.85 12.71
C SER A 33 10.32 0.63 12.94
N ALA A 34 10.71 0.04 14.07
CA ALA A 34 12.11 -0.27 14.37
C ALA A 34 12.71 -1.29 13.39
N LEU A 35 11.96 -2.32 12.97
CA LEU A 35 12.39 -3.22 11.89
C LEU A 35 12.66 -2.45 10.59
N GLY A 36 11.78 -1.49 10.26
CA GLY A 36 12.00 -0.56 9.16
C GLY A 36 13.31 0.21 9.27
N GLN A 37 13.56 0.83 10.42
CA GLN A 37 14.78 1.62 10.66
C GLN A 37 16.06 0.77 10.60
N TRP A 38 16.03 -0.44 11.14
CA TRP A 38 17.17 -1.37 11.06
C TRP A 38 17.42 -1.87 9.63
N CYS A 39 16.36 -2.04 8.82
CA CYS A 39 16.51 -2.37 7.41
C CYS A 39 17.31 -1.29 6.66
N LEU A 40 16.97 -0.02 6.89
CA LEU A 40 17.68 1.11 6.29
C LEU A 40 19.09 1.27 6.86
N THR A 41 19.25 1.17 8.18
CA THR A 41 20.53 1.33 8.87
C THR A 41 21.56 0.31 8.39
N THR A 42 21.16 -0.95 8.18
CA THR A 42 22.07 -1.98 7.64
C THR A 42 22.56 -1.66 6.22
N ALA A 43 21.79 -0.91 5.44
CA ALA A 43 22.16 -0.45 4.10
C ALA A 43 23.01 0.82 4.06
N ARG A 44 23.27 1.46 5.22
CA ARG A 44 24.30 2.49 5.36
C ARG A 44 25.71 1.92 5.53
N ASN A 45 25.85 0.60 5.67
CA ASN A 45 27.15 0.00 5.91
C ASN A 45 28.13 0.34 4.78
N SER A 46 29.36 0.69 5.16
CA SER A 46 30.48 0.88 4.24
C SER A 46 31.64 0.06 4.76
N LEU A 47 32.02 -0.98 4.03
CA LEU A 47 33.16 -1.84 4.36
C LEU A 47 34.16 -1.80 3.20
N GLY A 48 35.21 -1.01 3.38
CA GLY A 48 36.14 -0.68 2.30
C GLY A 48 35.43 0.08 1.17
N ASN A 49 35.52 -0.43 -0.06
CA ASN A 49 34.88 0.17 -1.23
C ASN A 49 33.44 -0.33 -1.46
N ILE A 50 32.94 -1.26 -0.63
CA ILE A 50 31.59 -1.81 -0.77
C ILE A 50 30.64 -0.94 0.05
N ILE A 51 29.77 -0.21 -0.65
CA ILE A 51 28.69 0.58 -0.05
C ILE A 51 27.42 -0.26 -0.06
N GLY A 52 26.73 -0.32 1.07
CA GLY A 52 25.50 -1.06 1.24
C GLY A 52 25.69 -2.45 1.85
N THR A 53 24.71 -3.31 1.62
CA THR A 53 24.62 -4.64 2.24
C THR A 53 23.92 -5.62 1.30
N THR A 54 24.21 -6.91 1.40
CA THR A 54 23.47 -7.91 0.62
C THR A 54 22.02 -7.99 1.08
N LYS A 55 21.10 -8.25 0.14
CA LYS A 55 19.69 -8.55 0.47
C LYS A 55 19.56 -9.66 1.50
N HIS A 56 20.42 -10.69 1.40
CA HIS A 56 20.47 -11.81 2.33
C HIS A 56 20.84 -11.38 3.75
N ASN A 57 21.89 -10.56 3.90
CA ASN A 57 22.29 -10.04 5.20
C ASN A 57 21.18 -9.19 5.84
N GLN A 58 20.49 -8.33 5.07
CA GLN A 58 19.33 -7.60 5.60
C GLN A 58 18.25 -8.54 6.14
N THR A 59 17.93 -9.61 5.41
CA THR A 59 16.96 -10.61 5.88
C THR A 59 17.41 -11.28 7.16
N ILE A 60 18.68 -11.66 7.28
CA ILE A 60 19.24 -12.27 8.51
C ILE A 60 19.10 -11.30 9.69
N VAL A 61 19.54 -10.05 9.54
CA VAL A 61 19.51 -9.06 10.62
C VAL A 61 18.08 -8.80 11.08
N LEU A 62 17.15 -8.61 10.14
CA LEU A 62 15.75 -8.34 10.48
C LEU A 62 15.06 -9.55 11.13
N ASN A 63 15.33 -10.77 10.66
CA ASN A 63 14.78 -11.98 11.31
C ASN A 63 15.36 -12.17 12.72
N GLY A 64 16.65 -11.88 12.92
CA GLY A 64 17.28 -11.91 14.24
C GLY A 64 16.66 -10.89 15.19
N LEU A 65 16.44 -9.66 14.73
CA LEU A 65 15.77 -8.62 15.51
C LEU A 65 14.32 -8.99 15.84
N LEU A 66 13.57 -9.50 14.87
CA LEU A 66 12.21 -9.98 15.04
C LEU A 66 12.13 -11.11 16.08
N ALA A 67 13.09 -12.04 16.08
CA ALA A 67 13.17 -13.10 17.08
C ALA A 67 13.38 -12.53 18.49
N ARG A 68 14.24 -11.52 18.65
CA ARG A 68 14.45 -10.83 19.93
C ARG A 68 13.23 -10.05 20.40
N PHE A 69 12.52 -9.36 19.49
CA PHE A 69 11.25 -8.71 19.83
C PHE A 69 10.20 -9.72 20.28
N THR A 70 10.08 -10.86 19.59
CA THR A 70 9.16 -11.94 19.98
C THR A 70 9.55 -12.60 21.31
N GLU A 71 10.84 -12.70 21.62
CA GLU A 71 11.32 -13.21 22.91
C GLU A 71 10.98 -12.24 24.06
N LEU A 72 11.18 -10.94 23.86
CA LEU A 72 10.88 -9.91 24.86
C LEU A 72 9.38 -9.63 25.01
N PHE A 73 8.63 -9.71 23.92
CA PHE A 73 7.22 -9.38 23.82
C PHE A 73 6.45 -10.51 23.12
N PRO A 74 6.30 -11.68 23.75
CA PRO A 74 5.70 -12.86 23.10
C PRO A 74 4.24 -12.64 22.68
N TYR A 75 3.52 -11.74 23.35
CA TYR A 75 2.12 -11.45 23.06
C TYR A 75 1.89 -10.75 21.70
N ILE A 76 2.91 -10.08 21.12
CA ILE A 76 2.82 -9.48 19.78
C ILE A 76 3.30 -10.40 18.65
N ALA A 77 3.81 -11.61 18.92
CA ALA A 77 4.41 -12.48 17.91
C ALA A 77 3.48 -12.75 16.72
N HIS A 78 2.19 -12.96 17.01
CA HIS A 78 1.16 -13.20 16.01
C HIS A 78 0.89 -11.99 15.08
N ARG A 79 1.29 -10.78 15.50
CA ARG A 79 1.18 -9.56 14.68
C ARG A 79 2.22 -9.54 13.55
N PHE A 80 3.27 -10.36 13.62
CA PHE A 80 4.34 -10.40 12.61
C PHE A 80 4.26 -11.59 11.67
N THR A 81 3.26 -12.45 11.83
CA THR A 81 3.05 -13.64 11.00
C THR A 81 1.78 -13.51 10.17
N ASP A 82 1.81 -14.09 8.96
CA ASP A 82 0.59 -14.30 8.18
C ASP A 82 0.11 -15.74 8.44
N ILE A 83 -0.94 -15.88 9.26
CA ILE A 83 -1.53 -17.18 9.62
C ILE A 83 -1.97 -17.95 8.35
N GLY A 84 -2.30 -17.25 7.25
CA GLY A 84 -2.71 -17.84 5.98
C GLY A 84 -1.57 -18.14 5.00
N LYS A 85 -0.34 -17.66 5.25
CA LYS A 85 0.83 -17.85 4.38
C LYS A 85 2.08 -18.16 5.19
N GLN A 86 2.35 -19.45 5.37
CA GLN A 86 3.55 -19.96 6.04
C GLN A 86 4.89 -19.48 5.41
N GLN A 87 4.86 -18.85 4.23
CA GLN A 87 6.05 -18.34 3.52
C GLN A 87 6.20 -16.81 3.51
N ALA A 88 5.27 -16.04 4.08
CA ALA A 88 5.38 -14.58 4.08
C ALA A 88 6.46 -14.12 5.08
N SER A 89 7.62 -13.68 4.57
CA SER A 89 8.70 -13.15 5.40
C SER A 89 8.56 -11.65 5.58
N LEU A 90 8.27 -11.21 6.82
CA LEU A 90 8.17 -9.78 7.15
C LEU A 90 9.44 -9.01 6.78
N ALA A 91 10.61 -9.60 7.04
CA ALA A 91 11.89 -9.02 6.67
C ALA A 91 12.00 -8.76 5.15
N VAL A 92 11.51 -9.69 4.33
CA VAL A 92 11.48 -9.52 2.88
C VAL A 92 10.46 -8.44 2.50
N SER A 93 9.26 -8.44 3.09
CA SER A 93 8.22 -7.46 2.78
C SER A 93 8.65 -6.02 3.11
N ILE A 94 9.27 -5.78 4.27
CA ILE A 94 9.81 -4.46 4.64
C ILE A 94 10.91 -4.03 3.65
N ARG A 95 11.86 -4.93 3.36
CA ARG A 95 12.93 -4.63 2.38
C ARG A 95 12.35 -4.31 1.00
N ARG A 96 11.36 -5.08 0.53
CA ARG A 96 10.68 -4.84 -0.74
C ARG A 96 9.97 -3.50 -0.75
N ALA A 97 9.24 -3.13 0.30
CA ALA A 97 8.62 -1.81 0.39
C ALA A 97 9.65 -0.69 0.16
N TYR A 98 10.84 -0.79 0.75
CA TYR A 98 11.91 0.19 0.55
C TYR A 98 12.60 0.13 -0.82
N GLU A 99 12.77 -1.05 -1.41
CA GLU A 99 13.27 -1.19 -2.78
C GLU A 99 12.30 -0.55 -3.78
N GLU A 100 11.02 -0.86 -3.67
CA GLU A 100 9.98 -0.44 -4.62
C GLU A 100 9.60 1.04 -4.48
N THR A 101 9.76 1.62 -3.29
CA THR A 101 9.50 3.05 -3.05
C THR A 101 10.74 3.92 -3.22
N GLY A 102 11.92 3.33 -3.48
CA GLY A 102 13.14 4.08 -3.78
C GLY A 102 13.93 4.55 -2.56
N TYR A 103 13.70 3.98 -1.37
CA TYR A 103 14.59 4.16 -0.21
C TYR A 103 15.90 3.37 -0.37
N LEU A 104 15.82 2.21 -1.02
CA LEU A 104 16.95 1.33 -1.29
C LEU A 104 17.17 1.19 -2.80
N LEU A 105 18.42 1.38 -3.22
CA LEU A 105 18.86 1.12 -4.59
C LEU A 105 19.56 -0.23 -4.65
N THR A 106 19.05 -1.15 -5.49
CA THR A 106 19.65 -2.46 -5.71
C THR A 106 20.68 -2.40 -6.84
N HIS A 107 21.90 -2.84 -6.57
CA HIS A 107 22.95 -3.07 -7.57
C HIS A 107 22.90 -4.48 -8.17
N VAL A 108 23.62 -4.69 -9.28
CA VAL A 108 23.70 -5.96 -10.02
C VAL A 108 24.09 -7.17 -9.14
N ASP A 109 24.87 -6.96 -8.08
CA ASP A 109 25.30 -8.01 -7.15
C ASP A 109 24.31 -8.29 -6.00
N ASN A 110 23.02 -7.94 -6.15
CA ASN A 110 22.00 -8.07 -5.10
C ASN A 110 22.37 -7.36 -3.78
N HIS A 111 23.06 -6.23 -3.89
CA HIS A 111 23.35 -5.34 -2.78
C HIS A 111 22.38 -4.17 -2.78
N ASN A 112 21.85 -3.84 -1.61
CA ASN A 112 21.05 -2.65 -1.38
C ASN A 112 21.92 -1.58 -0.73
N LYS A 113 21.91 -0.38 -1.30
CA LYS A 113 22.41 0.84 -0.66
C LYS A 113 21.27 1.80 -0.39
N ILE A 114 21.46 2.68 0.59
CA ILE A 114 20.53 3.78 0.84
C ILE A 114 20.55 4.77 -0.33
N ALA A 115 19.37 5.27 -0.69
CA ALA A 115 19.22 6.38 -1.61
C ALA A 115 19.95 7.63 -1.10
N ASP A 116 20.80 8.21 -1.95
CA ASP A 116 21.70 9.32 -1.64
C ASP A 116 21.36 10.62 -2.42
N PHE A 117 20.33 10.58 -3.27
CA PHE A 117 19.88 11.71 -4.08
C PHE A 117 18.97 12.70 -3.32
N GLY A 118 18.61 12.40 -2.06
CA GLY A 118 17.89 13.32 -1.18
C GLY A 118 16.50 13.71 -1.68
N ARG A 119 15.75 12.82 -2.31
CA ARG A 119 14.37 13.10 -2.72
C ARG A 119 13.45 13.15 -1.51
N SER A 120 12.50 14.09 -1.52
CA SER A 120 11.39 14.09 -0.57
C SER A 120 10.05 14.38 -1.24
N ILE A 121 8.96 13.95 -0.61
CA ILE A 121 7.60 14.37 -0.95
C ILE A 121 7.05 15.17 0.23
N GLN A 122 6.45 16.33 -0.05
CA GLN A 122 5.72 17.08 0.95
C GLN A 122 4.39 16.39 1.26
N ILE A 123 4.20 15.98 2.52
CA ILE A 123 3.02 15.28 3.03
C ILE A 123 2.48 16.12 4.20
N GLY A 124 1.52 17.00 3.92
CA GLY A 124 1.05 17.98 4.90
C GLY A 124 2.15 19.00 5.22
N ASP A 125 2.47 19.16 6.50
CA ASP A 125 3.55 20.01 7.00
C ASP A 125 4.90 19.28 7.11
N LYS A 126 4.94 17.97 6.85
CA LYS A 126 6.14 17.13 6.94
C LYS A 126 6.66 16.74 5.57
N ALA A 127 7.95 16.41 5.48
CA ALA A 127 8.54 15.85 4.27
C ALA A 127 8.89 14.38 4.48
N LEU A 128 8.30 13.50 3.67
CA LEU A 128 8.66 12.09 3.56
C LEU A 128 9.97 11.99 2.80
N PHE A 129 11.04 11.56 3.46
CA PHE A 129 12.40 11.51 2.94
C PHE A 129 12.74 10.10 2.43
N PHE A 130 13.16 9.98 1.16
CA PHE A 130 13.57 8.71 0.59
C PHE A 130 15.04 8.41 0.92
N GLY A 131 15.24 7.44 1.80
CA GLY A 131 16.54 7.04 2.31
C GLY A 131 16.58 7.16 3.83
N LEU A 132 17.74 7.52 4.37
CA LEU A 132 17.91 7.78 5.79
C LEU A 132 18.84 9.00 5.93
N PRO A 133 18.36 10.15 6.46
CA PRO A 133 19.18 11.36 6.60
C PRO A 133 20.00 11.35 7.90
N ASN A 134 21.09 12.14 7.95
CA ASN A 134 21.97 12.26 9.13
C ASN A 134 21.49 13.36 10.11
N THR A 135 20.19 13.62 10.12
CA THR A 135 19.54 14.63 10.97
C THR A 135 18.57 13.95 11.92
N THR A 136 17.97 14.72 12.84
CA THR A 136 16.78 14.25 13.58
C THR A 136 15.69 13.86 12.58
N ILE A 137 15.03 12.74 12.87
CA ILE A 137 13.94 12.19 12.07
C ILE A 137 12.74 11.90 12.96
N GLU A 138 11.56 11.88 12.35
CA GLU A 138 10.37 11.24 12.89
C GLU A 138 10.07 9.98 12.06
N VAL A 139 9.56 8.94 12.70
CA VAL A 139 9.21 7.69 12.03
C VAL A 139 7.71 7.46 12.15
N ASN A 140 7.08 7.09 11.04
CA ASN A 140 5.67 6.77 11.04
C ASN A 140 5.39 5.64 10.05
N GLY A 141 4.95 4.48 10.55
CA GLY A 141 4.95 3.24 9.78
C GLY A 141 6.37 2.86 9.37
N LEU A 142 6.57 2.67 8.06
CA LEU A 142 7.88 2.51 7.42
C LEU A 142 8.44 3.84 6.87
N GLY A 143 7.73 4.96 7.01
CA GLY A 143 8.20 6.25 6.49
C GLY A 143 9.22 6.91 7.40
N VAL A 144 10.21 7.56 6.79
CA VAL A 144 11.16 8.45 7.46
C VAL A 144 10.78 9.89 7.12
N TYR A 145 10.52 10.69 8.14
CA TYR A 145 10.14 12.10 8.00
C TYR A 145 11.26 12.99 8.54
N ALA A 146 11.64 13.98 7.75
CA ALA A 146 12.71 14.91 8.07
C ALA A 146 12.38 16.30 7.48
N ASN A 147 13.32 17.24 7.62
CA ASN A 147 13.21 18.51 6.90
C ASN A 147 13.19 18.27 5.39
N SER A 148 12.39 19.06 4.67
CA SER A 148 12.36 19.03 3.20
C SER A 148 13.75 19.26 2.63
N THR A 149 14.03 18.58 1.52
CA THR A 149 15.23 18.82 0.71
C THR A 149 14.92 19.76 -0.45
N GLU A 150 15.94 20.11 -1.23
CA GLU A 150 15.78 20.85 -2.49
C GLU A 150 15.13 19.98 -3.59
N TYR A 151 15.17 18.65 -3.46
CA TYR A 151 14.63 17.69 -4.43
C TYR A 151 13.21 17.23 -4.03
N LEU A 152 12.27 18.16 -4.11
CA LEU A 152 10.86 17.90 -3.88
C LEU A 152 10.19 17.29 -5.11
N VAL A 153 9.40 16.24 -4.89
CA VAL A 153 8.57 15.61 -5.93
C VAL A 153 7.12 15.55 -5.49
N ASP A 154 6.21 15.75 -6.45
CA ASP A 154 4.78 15.65 -6.20
C ASP A 154 4.36 14.22 -5.84
N LEU A 155 3.33 14.09 -5.01
CA LEU A 155 2.80 12.80 -4.60
C LEU A 155 2.31 11.97 -5.80
N LYS A 156 1.69 12.61 -6.80
CA LYS A 156 1.22 11.94 -8.02
C LYS A 156 2.37 11.42 -8.87
N ASP A 157 3.44 12.21 -8.99
CA ASP A 157 4.66 11.80 -9.70
C ASP A 157 5.32 10.61 -9.03
N PHE A 158 5.38 10.59 -7.70
CA PHE A 158 5.85 9.43 -6.94
C PHE A 158 5.00 8.19 -7.20
N LEU A 159 3.67 8.33 -7.21
CA LEU A 159 2.76 7.24 -7.50
C LEU A 159 2.70 6.89 -9.00
N ILE A 160 3.46 7.56 -9.87
CA ILE A 160 3.49 7.36 -11.33
C ILE A 160 2.05 7.43 -11.88
N ARG A 161 1.25 8.38 -11.39
CA ARG A 161 -0.19 8.46 -11.68
C ARG A 161 -0.44 9.36 -12.89
N ASP A 162 -1.40 8.93 -13.70
CA ASP A 162 -2.08 9.81 -14.62
C ASP A 162 -2.86 10.90 -13.85
N THR A 163 -3.26 11.94 -14.59
CA THR A 163 -4.07 13.04 -14.05
C THR A 163 -5.58 12.80 -14.22
N LEU A 164 -5.99 11.60 -14.66
CA LEU A 164 -7.38 11.30 -14.94
C LEU A 164 -8.14 11.13 -13.63
N THR A 165 -9.33 11.71 -13.57
CA THR A 165 -10.33 11.33 -12.58
C THR A 165 -10.74 9.87 -12.78
N SER A 166 -11.39 9.28 -11.76
CA SER A 166 -11.88 7.89 -11.87
C SER A 166 -12.83 7.69 -13.06
N GLU A 167 -13.59 8.72 -13.44
CA GLU A 167 -14.53 8.67 -14.55
C GLU A 167 -13.81 8.80 -15.89
N GLU A 168 -12.87 9.74 -16.01
CA GLU A 168 -12.04 9.87 -17.22
C GLU A 168 -11.18 8.62 -17.45
N TYR A 169 -10.68 8.00 -16.38
CA TYR A 169 -9.99 6.72 -16.47
C TYR A 169 -10.92 5.62 -16.99
N PHE A 170 -12.17 5.55 -16.52
CA PHE A 170 -13.16 4.61 -17.07
C PHE A 170 -13.33 4.81 -18.58
N TRP A 171 -13.57 6.04 -19.04
CA TRP A 171 -13.75 6.31 -20.47
C TRP A 171 -12.50 6.00 -21.30
N SER A 172 -11.31 6.26 -20.78
CA SER A 172 -10.05 5.86 -21.44
C SER A 172 -9.88 4.34 -21.58
N ARG A 173 -10.61 3.55 -20.78
CA ARG A 173 -10.61 2.08 -20.81
C ARG A 173 -11.84 1.51 -21.51
N PHE A 174 -12.79 2.33 -21.95
CA PHE A 174 -14.00 1.88 -22.64
C PHE A 174 -14.28 2.83 -23.81
N ASP A 175 -13.27 3.07 -24.65
CA ASP A 175 -13.44 3.72 -25.95
C ASP A 175 -13.93 2.66 -26.97
N PRO A 176 -15.09 2.83 -27.63
CA PRO A 176 -15.61 1.87 -28.59
C PRO A 176 -14.64 1.47 -29.71
N ILE A 177 -13.67 2.32 -30.07
CA ILE A 177 -12.68 2.03 -31.12
C ILE A 177 -11.75 0.86 -30.77
N ASP A 178 -11.57 0.57 -29.49
CA ASP A 178 -10.71 -0.51 -28.99
C ASP A 178 -11.39 -1.90 -29.05
N PHE A 179 -12.70 -1.93 -29.29
CA PHE A 179 -13.52 -3.14 -29.11
C PHE A 179 -13.89 -3.78 -30.44
N TYR A 180 -13.84 -5.11 -30.48
CA TYR A 180 -14.11 -5.91 -31.67
C TYR A 180 -14.99 -7.10 -31.35
N GLU A 181 -15.69 -7.60 -32.37
CA GLU A 181 -16.47 -8.84 -32.26
C GLU A 181 -15.54 -10.04 -32.09
N ARG A 182 -15.96 -11.00 -31.26
CA ARG A 182 -15.21 -12.24 -31.04
C ARG A 182 -16.16 -13.39 -30.80
N ASP A 183 -15.83 -14.54 -31.39
CA ASP A 183 -16.57 -15.78 -31.16
C ASP A 183 -16.16 -16.39 -29.80
N ILE A 184 -16.70 -15.84 -28.71
CA ILE A 184 -16.58 -16.37 -27.36
C ILE A 184 -17.99 -16.57 -26.80
N SER A 185 -18.29 -17.80 -26.36
CA SER A 185 -19.53 -18.07 -25.65
C SER A 185 -19.57 -17.35 -24.30
N LEU A 186 -20.59 -16.53 -24.07
CA LEU A 186 -20.78 -15.83 -22.79
C LEU A 186 -20.99 -16.78 -21.60
N THR A 187 -21.41 -18.03 -21.86
CA THR A 187 -21.57 -19.06 -20.82
C THR A 187 -20.24 -19.53 -20.23
N ASP A 188 -19.15 -19.32 -20.97
CA ASP A 188 -17.81 -19.76 -20.58
C ASP A 188 -17.07 -18.69 -19.76
N LEU A 189 -17.72 -17.54 -19.53
CA LEU A 189 -17.14 -16.39 -18.89
C LEU A 189 -17.77 -16.12 -17.52
N GLU A 190 -16.98 -15.46 -16.68
CA GLU A 190 -17.45 -14.75 -15.50
C GLU A 190 -17.25 -13.26 -15.70
N PHE A 191 -18.19 -12.47 -15.21
CA PHE A 191 -18.23 -11.03 -15.38
C PHE A 191 -18.11 -10.36 -14.03
N PHE A 192 -17.27 -9.34 -13.95
CA PHE A 192 -17.22 -8.47 -12.80
C PHE A 192 -18.55 -7.71 -12.69
N ASN A 193 -19.15 -7.71 -11.51
CA ASN A 193 -20.37 -6.99 -11.20
C ASN A 193 -20.01 -5.73 -10.38
N PRO A 194 -19.92 -4.55 -11.02
CA PRO A 194 -19.61 -3.31 -10.31
C PRO A 194 -20.71 -2.90 -9.31
N LYS A 195 -21.97 -3.28 -9.54
CA LYS A 195 -23.11 -3.00 -8.66
C LYS A 195 -23.15 -3.87 -7.40
N SER A 196 -22.31 -4.90 -7.31
CA SER A 196 -22.21 -5.74 -6.11
C SER A 196 -21.67 -4.96 -4.91
N ASN A 197 -22.30 -5.07 -3.73
CA ASN A 197 -21.77 -4.50 -2.48
C ASN A 197 -20.55 -5.24 -1.91
N ASN A 198 -20.14 -6.35 -2.54
CA ASN A 198 -18.97 -7.10 -2.11
C ASN A 198 -17.65 -6.40 -2.49
N VAL A 199 -16.56 -6.83 -1.86
CA VAL A 199 -15.20 -6.51 -2.29
C VAL A 199 -14.94 -7.07 -3.70
N PRO A 200 -14.06 -6.44 -4.52
CA PRO A 200 -13.91 -6.80 -5.92
C PRO A 200 -13.62 -8.29 -6.21
N SER A 201 -12.85 -8.97 -5.36
CA SER A 201 -12.56 -10.41 -5.51
C SER A 201 -13.80 -11.30 -5.41
N MET A 202 -14.88 -10.80 -4.79
CA MET A 202 -16.14 -11.52 -4.53
C MET A 202 -17.30 -10.97 -5.37
N SER A 203 -17.01 -10.13 -6.37
CA SER A 203 -18.00 -9.46 -7.23
C SER A 203 -18.15 -10.12 -8.60
N TRP A 204 -17.77 -11.39 -8.78
CA TRP A 204 -17.87 -12.08 -10.08
C TRP A 204 -19.21 -12.84 -10.23
N ARG A 205 -19.78 -12.85 -11.44
CA ARG A 205 -21.09 -13.44 -11.78
C ARG A 205 -21.06 -14.15 -13.13
N LYS A 206 -22.01 -15.06 -13.37
CA LYS A 206 -22.14 -15.81 -14.64
C LYS A 206 -22.84 -15.05 -15.77
N LYS A 207 -23.38 -13.86 -15.49
CA LYS A 207 -24.06 -13.01 -16.47
C LYS A 207 -23.59 -11.56 -16.32
N PRO A 208 -23.45 -10.80 -17.42
CA PRO A 208 -23.18 -9.37 -17.33
C PRO A 208 -24.42 -8.64 -16.79
N GLU A 209 -24.20 -7.72 -15.84
CA GLU A 209 -25.26 -6.87 -15.24
C GLU A 209 -25.17 -5.40 -15.69
N THR A 210 -24.17 -5.09 -16.51
CA THR A 210 -23.85 -3.75 -16.99
C THR A 210 -23.36 -3.80 -18.43
N ASP A 211 -23.40 -2.66 -19.11
CA ASP A 211 -23.03 -2.55 -20.52
C ASP A 211 -21.52 -2.60 -20.72
N CYS A 212 -20.75 -2.02 -19.81
CA CYS A 212 -19.29 -2.11 -19.74
C CYS A 212 -18.87 -2.89 -18.48
N THR A 213 -17.98 -3.87 -18.62
CA THR A 213 -17.34 -4.55 -17.48
C THR A 213 -16.08 -5.35 -17.90
N VAL A 214 -15.45 -6.05 -16.96
CA VAL A 214 -14.38 -7.02 -17.21
C VAL A 214 -14.96 -8.44 -17.14
N ALA A 215 -14.61 -9.27 -18.11
CA ALA A 215 -14.87 -10.69 -18.15
C ALA A 215 -13.58 -11.51 -17.95
N ARG A 216 -13.71 -12.73 -17.46
CA ARG A 216 -12.61 -13.70 -17.34
C ARG A 216 -13.09 -15.11 -17.65
N LYS A 217 -12.22 -15.95 -18.20
CA LYS A 217 -12.52 -17.38 -18.40
C LYS A 217 -12.32 -18.18 -17.11
N THR A 218 -11.28 -17.86 -16.35
CA THR A 218 -10.98 -18.45 -15.04
C THR A 218 -10.48 -17.37 -14.08
N GLU A 219 -10.24 -17.70 -12.81
CA GLU A 219 -9.73 -16.76 -11.82
C GLU A 219 -8.37 -16.14 -12.18
N THR A 220 -7.57 -16.85 -12.98
CA THR A 220 -6.24 -16.42 -13.45
C THR A 220 -6.27 -15.90 -14.90
N GLY A 221 -7.46 -15.80 -15.51
CA GLY A 221 -7.65 -15.31 -16.87
C GLY A 221 -7.89 -16.43 -17.91
N PRO A 222 -7.77 -16.13 -19.21
CA PRO A 222 -7.59 -14.79 -19.79
C PRO A 222 -8.69 -13.81 -19.39
N PHE A 223 -8.37 -12.51 -19.43
CA PHE A 223 -9.25 -11.41 -19.08
C PHE A 223 -9.59 -10.58 -20.32
N TYR A 224 -10.81 -10.04 -20.33
CA TYR A 224 -11.30 -9.19 -21.41
C TYR A 224 -12.04 -8.00 -20.81
N ARG A 225 -11.88 -6.81 -21.37
CA ARG A 225 -12.91 -5.78 -21.23
C ARG A 225 -14.04 -6.13 -22.19
N ILE A 226 -15.28 -5.93 -21.75
CA ILE A 226 -16.46 -6.12 -22.58
C ILE A 226 -17.31 -4.85 -22.59
N MET A 227 -17.87 -4.54 -23.75
CA MET A 227 -18.75 -3.40 -23.97
C MET A 227 -19.96 -3.84 -24.80
N ARG A 228 -21.16 -3.40 -24.44
CA ARG A 228 -22.36 -3.56 -25.26
C ARG A 228 -22.42 -2.45 -26.32
N ILE A 229 -22.39 -2.82 -27.59
CA ILE A 229 -22.54 -1.94 -28.76
C ILE A 229 -23.62 -2.56 -29.65
N ASP A 230 -24.65 -1.78 -30.00
CA ASP A 230 -25.79 -2.21 -30.83
C ASP A 230 -26.38 -3.58 -30.42
N ASP A 231 -26.65 -3.73 -29.11
CA ASP A 231 -27.19 -4.95 -28.47
C ASP A 231 -26.30 -6.21 -28.51
N THR A 232 -25.06 -6.08 -28.99
CA THR A 232 -24.06 -7.17 -28.99
C THR A 232 -22.89 -6.84 -28.07
N PHE A 233 -22.20 -7.86 -27.55
CA PHE A 233 -21.01 -7.65 -26.74
C PHE A 233 -19.76 -7.70 -27.61
N HIS A 234 -18.99 -6.63 -27.57
CA HIS A 234 -17.66 -6.53 -28.14
C HIS A 234 -16.61 -6.68 -27.05
N PHE A 235 -15.41 -7.09 -27.45
CA PHE A 235 -14.33 -7.46 -26.55
C PHE A 235 -13.08 -6.61 -26.83
N ALA A 236 -12.31 -6.37 -25.79
CA ALA A 236 -10.91 -5.93 -25.90
C ALA A 236 -10.07 -6.79 -24.95
N ASP A 237 -8.91 -7.25 -25.39
CA ASP A 237 -8.01 -8.04 -24.55
C ASP A 237 -7.52 -7.21 -23.36
N GLU A 238 -7.54 -7.81 -22.16
CA GLU A 238 -6.95 -7.21 -20.95
C GLU A 238 -5.72 -8.03 -20.54
N PRO A 239 -4.54 -7.39 -20.37
CA PRO A 239 -3.31 -8.11 -20.09
C PRO A 239 -3.38 -8.86 -18.76
N VAL A 240 -2.78 -10.04 -18.72
CA VAL A 240 -2.56 -10.76 -17.46
C VAL A 240 -1.37 -10.14 -16.76
N GLU A 241 -1.64 -9.29 -15.77
CA GLU A 241 -0.58 -8.69 -14.95
C GLU A 241 0.05 -9.73 -14.00
N GLN A 242 1.37 -9.64 -13.84
CA GLN A 242 2.07 -10.39 -12.80
C GLN A 242 1.63 -9.90 -11.42
N GLN A 243 1.17 -10.81 -10.58
CA GLN A 243 0.71 -10.50 -9.22
C GLN A 243 1.85 -10.71 -8.22
N ASN A 244 2.79 -9.76 -8.19
CA ASN A 244 3.97 -9.79 -7.34
C ASN A 244 4.11 -8.51 -6.49
N ASP A 245 5.24 -8.37 -5.81
CA ASP A 245 5.53 -7.24 -4.92
C ASP A 245 6.05 -5.99 -5.66
N SER A 246 6.03 -5.93 -7.00
CA SER A 246 6.48 -4.74 -7.72
C SER A 246 5.58 -3.54 -7.42
N PHE A 247 6.16 -2.34 -7.38
CA PHE A 247 5.47 -1.07 -7.16
C PHE A 247 4.25 -0.92 -8.06
N THR A 248 4.36 -1.30 -9.34
CA THR A 248 3.30 -1.15 -10.35
C THR A 248 2.44 -2.40 -10.53
N SER A 249 2.42 -3.32 -9.56
CA SER A 249 1.60 -4.53 -9.62
C SER A 249 0.20 -4.30 -9.05
N HIS A 250 -0.74 -5.13 -9.52
CA HIS A 250 -2.16 -5.08 -9.19
C HIS A 250 -2.89 -3.80 -9.67
N GLU A 251 -2.43 -3.21 -10.78
CA GLU A 251 -3.06 -2.02 -11.38
C GLU A 251 -4.43 -2.34 -11.97
N TYR A 252 -4.70 -3.59 -12.34
CA TYR A 252 -6.05 -4.05 -12.73
C TYR A 252 -7.15 -3.69 -11.69
N ARG A 253 -6.80 -3.53 -10.41
CA ARG A 253 -7.76 -3.12 -9.36
C ARG A 253 -8.31 -1.72 -9.60
N ARG A 254 -7.53 -0.84 -10.22
CA ARG A 254 -7.93 0.53 -10.56
C ARG A 254 -9.09 0.53 -11.54
N LEU A 255 -9.08 -0.38 -12.53
CA LEU A 255 -10.21 -0.58 -13.44
C LEU A 255 -11.47 -1.04 -12.69
N TYR A 256 -11.33 -1.93 -11.70
CA TYR A 256 -12.47 -2.36 -10.88
C TYR A 256 -13.03 -1.23 -10.03
N PHE A 257 -12.18 -0.34 -9.51
CA PHE A 257 -12.62 0.83 -8.75
C PHE A 257 -13.33 1.83 -9.66
N ALA A 258 -12.77 2.11 -10.84
CA ALA A 258 -13.38 2.99 -11.83
C ALA A 258 -14.74 2.47 -12.30
N LEU A 259 -14.85 1.18 -12.61
CA LEU A 259 -16.13 0.53 -12.94
C LEU A 259 -17.15 0.68 -11.81
N LYS A 260 -16.72 0.44 -10.55
CA LYS A 260 -17.59 0.61 -9.38
C LYS A 260 -18.10 2.04 -9.23
N THR A 261 -17.22 3.03 -9.42
CA THR A 261 -17.59 4.45 -9.37
C THR A 261 -18.57 4.81 -10.49
N HIS A 262 -18.28 4.41 -11.72
CA HIS A 262 -19.10 4.70 -12.90
C HIS A 262 -20.54 4.16 -12.76
N TYR A 263 -20.71 3.00 -12.13
CA TYR A 263 -22.03 2.42 -11.85
C TYR A 263 -22.58 2.76 -10.45
N ASP A 264 -22.24 3.95 -9.93
CA ASP A 264 -22.77 4.53 -8.67
C ASP A 264 -22.58 3.66 -7.41
N ASN A 265 -21.60 2.77 -7.42
CA ASN A 265 -21.29 1.89 -6.29
C ASN A 265 -19.79 1.87 -5.95
N PRO A 266 -19.18 3.04 -5.69
CA PRO A 266 -17.75 3.14 -5.43
C PRO A 266 -17.35 2.33 -4.21
N LEU A 267 -16.09 1.87 -4.21
CA LEU A 267 -15.47 1.33 -3.00
C LEU A 267 -15.48 2.42 -1.91
N LYS A 268 -15.58 2.00 -0.64
CA LYS A 268 -15.61 2.94 0.49
C LYS A 268 -14.38 2.75 1.36
N ALA A 269 -13.83 3.84 1.87
CA ALA A 269 -12.89 3.82 2.98
C ALA A 269 -13.53 4.53 4.19
N THR A 270 -13.45 3.91 5.36
CA THR A 270 -13.98 4.48 6.61
C THR A 270 -12.85 5.04 7.43
N ILE A 271 -13.03 6.27 7.93
CA ILE A 271 -12.10 6.92 8.84
C ILE A 271 -12.74 6.98 10.24
N THR A 272 -11.99 6.57 11.26
CA THR A 272 -12.44 6.61 12.66
C THR A 272 -11.36 7.26 13.51
N LYS A 273 -11.66 8.42 14.11
CA LYS A 273 -10.74 9.13 15.00
C LYS A 273 -10.54 8.33 16.28
N PHE A 274 -9.29 8.11 16.69
CA PHE A 274 -8.97 7.55 18.01
C PHE A 274 -8.85 8.68 19.03
N ASP A 275 -8.08 9.71 18.69
CA ASP A 275 -7.86 10.91 19.49
C ASP A 275 -7.33 12.06 18.61
N GLU A 276 -6.80 13.11 19.24
CA GLU A 276 -6.26 14.29 18.56
C GLU A 276 -5.03 14.00 17.69
N LEU A 277 -4.29 12.90 17.94
CA LEU A 277 -3.09 12.56 17.21
C LEU A 277 -3.31 11.47 16.17
N TYR A 278 -4.24 10.54 16.38
CA TYR A 278 -4.39 9.36 15.55
C TYR A 278 -5.82 9.07 15.10
N SER A 279 -5.90 8.46 13.91
CA SER A 279 -7.11 7.91 13.31
C SER A 279 -6.83 6.51 12.74
N LYS A 280 -7.91 5.79 12.46
CA LYS A 280 -7.92 4.55 11.71
C LYS A 280 -8.46 4.77 10.31
N ILE A 281 -7.81 4.18 9.31
CA ILE A 281 -8.33 4.00 7.95
C ILE A 281 -8.71 2.53 7.77
N ARG A 282 -9.96 2.27 7.37
CA ARG A 282 -10.39 0.95 6.88
C ARG A 282 -10.79 1.04 5.42
N VAL A 283 -9.99 0.48 4.52
CA VAL A 283 -10.25 0.44 3.09
C VAL A 283 -11.17 -0.75 2.76
N GLY A 284 -12.19 -0.53 1.93
CA GLY A 284 -13.16 -1.56 1.53
C GLY A 284 -12.62 -2.65 0.58
N GLY A 285 -11.31 -2.73 0.36
CA GLY A 285 -10.66 -3.68 -0.54
C GLY A 285 -9.15 -3.46 -0.60
N HIS A 286 -8.42 -4.40 -1.21
CA HIS A 286 -6.97 -4.25 -1.40
C HIS A 286 -6.68 -3.19 -2.45
N LEU A 287 -5.71 -2.32 -2.17
CA LEU A 287 -5.24 -1.28 -3.10
C LEU A 287 -4.25 -1.86 -4.14
N PRO A 288 -4.02 -1.18 -5.27
CA PRO A 288 -2.80 -1.38 -6.06
C PRO A 288 -1.56 -1.15 -5.19
N ASN A 289 -0.41 -1.69 -5.60
CA ASN A 289 0.78 -1.68 -4.74
C ASN A 289 1.31 -0.26 -4.47
N ARG A 290 1.14 0.68 -5.41
CA ARG A 290 1.61 2.07 -5.25
C ARG A 290 0.96 2.75 -4.05
N GLU A 291 -0.37 2.74 -3.98
CA GLU A 291 -1.11 3.33 -2.87
C GLU A 291 -1.01 2.49 -1.58
N TYR A 292 -0.90 1.17 -1.69
CA TYR A 292 -0.63 0.32 -0.52
C TYR A 292 0.73 0.65 0.12
N TYR A 293 1.80 0.76 -0.67
CA TYR A 293 3.12 1.11 -0.16
C TYR A 293 3.18 2.54 0.37
N LEU A 294 2.48 3.49 -0.27
CA LEU A 294 2.31 4.82 0.31
C LEU A 294 1.69 4.74 1.71
N LEU A 295 0.62 3.95 1.90
CA LEU A 295 0.03 3.76 3.23
C LEU A 295 1.02 3.12 4.21
N LEU A 296 1.85 2.15 3.81
CA LEU A 296 2.89 1.62 4.71
C LEU A 296 3.91 2.68 5.13
N LEU A 297 4.20 3.66 4.28
CA LEU A 297 5.08 4.79 4.62
C LEU A 297 4.38 5.87 5.47
N MET A 298 3.05 5.89 5.49
CA MET A 298 2.24 6.89 6.19
C MET A 298 1.45 6.35 7.39
N SER A 299 1.52 5.04 7.67
CA SER A 299 0.65 4.41 8.67
C SER A 299 1.19 3.05 9.09
N TRP A 300 0.58 2.46 10.13
CA TRP A 300 0.85 1.09 10.57
C TRP A 300 -0.32 0.16 10.20
N PRO A 301 -0.07 -1.01 9.59
CA PRO A 301 -1.08 -2.07 9.48
C PRO A 301 -1.62 -2.43 10.87
N GLU A 302 -2.93 -2.36 11.10
CA GLU A 302 -3.51 -2.44 12.45
C GLU A 302 -3.46 -3.85 13.04
N ASN A 303 -3.96 -4.86 12.33
CA ASN A 303 -4.17 -6.18 12.92
C ASN A 303 -2.91 -7.04 12.90
N ASN A 304 -2.15 -7.00 11.82
CA ASN A 304 -0.84 -7.64 11.68
C ASN A 304 -0.07 -6.97 10.55
N ALA A 305 1.21 -7.28 10.41
CA ALA A 305 2.13 -6.66 9.47
C ALA A 305 1.75 -6.83 7.98
N PHE A 306 0.84 -7.76 7.68
CA PHE A 306 0.33 -8.04 6.34
C PHE A 306 -1.13 -7.60 6.15
N ASP A 307 -1.70 -6.87 7.12
CA ASP A 307 -3.02 -6.26 6.96
C ASP A 307 -2.97 -5.23 5.82
N LYS A 308 -3.79 -5.47 4.80
CA LYS A 308 -3.87 -4.64 3.58
C LYS A 308 -5.07 -3.71 3.57
N VAL A 309 -5.89 -3.71 4.63
CA VAL A 309 -7.15 -2.98 4.65
C VAL A 309 -7.37 -2.14 5.90
N ASN A 310 -6.71 -2.42 7.03
CA ASN A 310 -6.81 -1.59 8.23
C ASN A 310 -5.45 -0.96 8.59
N PHE A 311 -5.48 0.35 8.80
CA PHE A 311 -4.28 1.15 9.05
C PHE A 311 -4.51 2.13 10.19
N ILE A 312 -3.52 2.33 11.04
CA ILE A 312 -3.45 3.38 12.06
C ILE A 312 -2.57 4.49 11.50
N ILE A 313 -3.07 5.72 11.45
CA ILE A 313 -2.40 6.87 10.84
C ILE A 313 -2.43 8.07 11.78
N ARG A 314 -1.40 8.92 11.73
CA ARG A 314 -1.43 10.21 12.40
C ARG A 314 -2.34 11.19 11.67
N ASN A 315 -3.04 12.03 12.41
CA ASN A 315 -4.05 12.94 11.86
C ASN A 315 -3.47 14.01 10.92
N ASP A 316 -2.21 14.40 11.10
CA ASP A 316 -1.46 15.30 10.20
C ASP A 316 -1.19 14.68 8.82
N LEU A 317 -1.02 13.36 8.76
CA LEU A 317 -0.80 12.60 7.51
C LEU A 317 -2.10 12.13 6.85
N LEU A 318 -3.24 12.29 7.51
CA LEU A 318 -4.53 11.80 7.02
C LEU A 318 -5.02 12.51 5.74
N PRO A 319 -4.94 13.85 5.59
CA PRO A 319 -5.40 14.53 4.37
C PRO A 319 -4.75 14.03 3.07
N PRO A 320 -3.40 13.90 2.97
CA PRO A 320 -2.79 13.35 1.76
C PRO A 320 -3.14 11.87 1.52
N ALA A 321 -3.33 11.06 2.57
CA ALA A 321 -3.80 9.68 2.42
C ALA A 321 -5.22 9.63 1.84
N ILE A 322 -6.13 10.48 2.34
CA ILE A 322 -7.49 10.64 1.82
C ILE A 322 -7.44 11.05 0.35
N ASN A 323 -6.64 12.05 0.00
CA ASN A 323 -6.52 12.51 -1.39
C ASN A 323 -6.07 11.38 -2.34
N ALA A 324 -5.07 10.58 -1.93
CA ALA A 324 -4.61 9.44 -2.71
C ALA A 324 -5.72 8.38 -2.93
N LEU A 325 -6.55 8.12 -1.91
CA LEU A 325 -7.68 7.19 -2.00
C LEU A 325 -8.81 7.74 -2.90
N GLU A 326 -9.16 9.01 -2.74
CA GLU A 326 -10.21 9.67 -3.53
C GLU A 326 -9.85 9.75 -5.02
N ASN A 327 -8.57 10.00 -5.34
CA ASN A 327 -8.07 9.98 -6.71
C ASN A 327 -8.25 8.61 -7.40
N MET A 328 -8.40 7.52 -6.64
CA MET A 328 -8.73 6.20 -7.17
C MET A 328 -10.24 5.94 -7.35
N GLY A 329 -11.09 6.92 -7.04
CA GLY A 329 -12.54 6.75 -7.00
C GLY A 329 -13.06 6.11 -5.71
N ILE A 330 -12.24 6.02 -4.64
CA ILE A 330 -12.70 5.50 -3.36
C ILE A 330 -13.44 6.61 -2.59
N LYS A 331 -14.66 6.32 -2.17
CA LYS A 331 -15.49 7.24 -1.38
C LYS A 331 -15.13 7.19 0.10
N ILE A 332 -14.79 8.32 0.69
CA ILE A 332 -14.49 8.42 2.12
C ILE A 332 -15.78 8.50 2.96
N LYS A 333 -15.76 7.86 4.14
CA LYS A 333 -16.83 7.86 5.13
C LYS A 333 -16.26 8.18 6.52
N GLY A 334 -16.75 9.25 7.14
CA GLY A 334 -16.21 9.75 8.41
C GLY A 334 -14.92 10.55 8.22
N GLY A 335 -14.33 11.03 9.32
CA GLY A 335 -13.05 11.76 9.30
C GLY A 335 -13.10 13.16 8.69
N GLN A 336 -14.28 13.75 8.47
CA GLN A 336 -14.39 15.15 8.10
C GLN A 336 -14.03 16.01 9.32
N THR A 337 -13.10 16.94 9.13
CA THR A 337 -12.55 17.86 10.14
C THR A 337 -13.51 18.96 10.60
N ASN A 338 -14.80 18.90 10.22
CA ASN A 338 -15.81 19.91 10.54
C ASN A 338 -16.99 19.34 11.36
N GLU A 339 -16.70 18.63 12.45
CA GLU A 339 -17.62 18.52 13.60
C GLU A 339 -16.86 18.73 14.91
#